data_AF-A0AAJ1BEK2-F1
#
_entry.id   AF-A0AAJ1BEK2-F1
#
_cell.length_a   1.000
_cell.length_b   1.000
_cell.length_c   1.000
_cell.angle_alpha   90.00
_cell.angle_beta   90.00
_cell.angle_gamma   90.00
#
_symmetry.space_group_name_H-M   'P 1'
#
loop_
_entity.id
_entity.type
_entity.pdbx_description
1 polymer ?
#
loop_
_entity_poly.entity_id
_entity_poly.type
_entity_poly.pdbx_seq_one_letter_code
_entity_poly.pdbx_strand_id
1 'polypeptide(L)'
;MNPPIAKEIMKYIKLSSDIPEEQASKLIKTFLECRIGREVNYCNGVSPSAKLYYDNFFKILSKDQIKILIALLQDNLQSIDQNNTIKIQNIKEILELIKSDLLGDRLNEIINYLIECAEENILHTAYNQKEFKDLCNGVIEIK
;
A
#
# COMPACT_ATOMS: atom_id res chain seq x y z
N MET A 1 -9.87 4.65 10.35
CA MET A 1 -11.00 3.73 10.57
C MET A 1 -10.78 2.97 11.88
N ASN A 2 -11.84 2.73 12.65
CA ASN A 2 -11.75 1.98 13.91
C ASN A 2 -11.87 0.46 13.68
N PRO A 3 -11.29 -0.40 14.55
CA PRO A 3 -11.24 -1.85 14.34
C PRO A 3 -12.58 -2.54 14.03
N PRO A 4 -13.72 -2.17 14.65
CA PRO A 4 -15.01 -2.81 14.34
C PRO A 4 -15.45 -2.60 12.90
N ILE A 5 -15.21 -1.41 12.33
CA ILE A 5 -15.63 -1.10 10.95
C ILE A 5 -14.80 -1.93 9.96
N ALA A 6 -13.49 -2.02 10.17
CA ALA A 6 -12.61 -2.87 9.35
C ALA A 6 -13.06 -4.34 9.39
N LYS A 7 -13.40 -4.83 10.59
CA LYS A 7 -13.93 -6.19 10.78
C LYS A 7 -15.23 -6.41 10.03
N GLU A 8 -16.19 -5.48 10.10
CA GLU A 8 -17.47 -5.60 9.40
C GLU A 8 -17.28 -5.62 7.88
N ILE A 9 -16.45 -4.73 7.32
CA ILE A 9 -16.13 -4.73 5.89
C ILE A 9 -15.55 -6.09 5.47
N MET A 10 -14.59 -6.61 6.23
CA MET A 10 -13.95 -7.90 5.94
C MET A 10 -14.87 -9.11 6.11
N LYS A 11 -16.10 -8.97 6.62
CA LYS A 11 -17.10 -10.05 6.57
C LYS A 11 -17.62 -10.27 5.15
N TYR A 12 -17.70 -9.20 4.35
CA TYR A 12 -18.23 -9.23 2.99
C TYR A 12 -17.15 -9.42 1.93
N ILE A 13 -15.92 -9.02 2.23
CA ILE A 13 -14.80 -9.07 1.28
C ILE A 13 -13.88 -10.22 1.66
N LYS A 14 -13.94 -11.31 0.87
CA LYS A 14 -13.11 -12.51 1.03
C LYS A 14 -12.15 -12.71 -0.13
N LEU A 15 -12.53 -12.23 -1.31
CA LEU A 15 -11.79 -12.28 -2.56
C LEU A 15 -11.70 -10.89 -3.17
N SER A 16 -10.75 -10.67 -4.08
CA SER A 16 -10.64 -9.40 -4.82
C SER A 16 -11.90 -9.06 -5.61
N SER A 17 -12.62 -10.07 -6.13
CA SER A 17 -13.88 -9.90 -6.87
C SER A 17 -15.04 -9.39 -6.02
N ASP A 18 -14.93 -9.47 -4.68
CA ASP A 18 -15.95 -8.96 -3.77
C ASP A 18 -15.86 -7.43 -3.61
N ILE A 19 -14.79 -6.81 -4.12
CA ILE A 19 -14.59 -5.36 -4.13
C ILE A 19 -15.20 -4.81 -5.43
N PRO A 20 -16.31 -4.03 -5.36
CA PRO A 20 -16.88 -3.43 -6.56
C PRO A 20 -15.87 -2.48 -7.21
N GLU A 21 -15.74 -2.55 -8.54
CA GLU A 21 -14.75 -1.77 -9.30
C GLU A 21 -14.87 -0.26 -9.02
N GLU A 22 -16.10 0.26 -8.99
CA GLU A 22 -16.40 1.68 -8.71
C GLU A 22 -15.92 2.13 -7.33
N GLN A 23 -15.80 1.19 -6.38
CA GLN A 23 -15.41 1.45 -5.00
C GLN A 23 -13.96 1.08 -4.71
N ALA A 24 -13.29 0.38 -5.61
CA ALA A 24 -11.96 -0.18 -5.40
C ALA A 24 -10.96 0.89 -4.96
N SER A 25 -10.87 2.00 -5.71
CA SER A 25 -9.94 3.10 -5.40
C SER A 25 -10.19 3.71 -4.03
N LYS A 26 -11.45 4.01 -3.71
CA LYS A 26 -11.83 4.61 -2.41
C LYS A 26 -11.55 3.66 -1.24
N LEU A 27 -11.87 2.38 -1.41
CA LEU A 27 -11.69 1.38 -0.37
C LEU A 27 -10.21 1.09 -0.13
N ILE A 28 -9.44 0.88 -1.19
CA ILE A 28 -7.99 0.66 -1.14
C ILE A 28 -7.32 1.86 -0.47
N LYS A 29 -7.65 3.09 -0.87
CA LYS A 29 -7.13 4.31 -0.23
C LYS A 29 -7.40 4.33 1.27
N THR A 30 -8.64 4.04 1.66
CA THR A 30 -9.06 4.04 3.07
C THR A 30 -8.27 3.01 3.89
N PHE A 31 -8.13 1.79 3.38
CA PHE A 31 -7.35 0.74 4.04
C PHE A 31 -5.85 1.08 4.09
N LEU A 32 -5.31 1.66 3.01
CA LEU A 32 -3.92 2.08 2.90
C LEU A 32 -3.58 3.12 3.96
N GLU A 33 -4.33 4.23 4.03
CA GLU A 33 -4.12 5.27 5.04
C GLU A 33 -4.23 4.73 6.48
N CYS A 34 -5.20 3.84 6.73
CA CYS A 34 -5.38 3.22 8.04
C CYS A 34 -4.23 2.28 8.43
N ARG A 35 -3.61 1.62 7.44
CA ARG A 35 -2.51 0.68 7.67
C ARG A 35 -1.14 1.34 7.72
N ILE A 36 -0.93 2.44 6.99
CA ILE A 36 0.25 3.30 7.11
C ILE A 36 0.28 3.92 8.51
N GLY A 37 -0.89 4.35 9.02
CA GLY A 37 -1.04 4.82 10.39
C GLY A 37 -0.39 6.20 10.62
N ARG A 38 -0.18 6.51 11.89
CA ARG A 38 0.43 7.78 12.34
C ARG A 38 1.91 7.57 12.67
N GLU A 39 2.71 8.62 12.57
CA GLU A 39 4.12 8.60 12.98
C GLU A 39 4.22 8.66 14.51
N VAL A 40 3.88 7.57 15.20
CA VAL A 40 3.93 7.47 16.67
C VAL A 40 4.39 6.08 17.11
N ASN A 41 5.22 6.03 18.15
CA ASN A 41 5.81 4.78 18.65
C ASN A 41 4.77 3.78 19.17
N TYR A 42 3.66 4.26 19.74
CA TYR A 42 2.63 3.38 20.29
C TYR A 42 2.01 2.52 19.18
N CYS A 43 2.24 1.21 19.26
CA CYS A 43 1.81 0.22 18.27
C CYS A 43 2.17 0.61 16.82
N ASN A 44 3.29 1.31 16.62
CA ASN A 44 3.71 1.81 15.30
C ASN A 44 2.60 2.58 14.57
N GLY A 45 1.77 3.31 15.32
CA GLY A 45 0.69 4.13 14.76
C GLY A 45 -0.51 3.38 14.19
N VAL A 46 -0.56 2.06 14.38
CA VAL A 46 -1.64 1.19 13.88
C VAL A 46 -2.25 0.41 15.03
N SER A 47 -3.58 0.37 15.10
CA SER A 47 -4.26 -0.43 16.12
C SER A 47 -3.98 -1.92 15.92
N PRO A 48 -3.44 -2.65 16.92
CA PRO A 48 -3.10 -4.08 16.78
C PRO A 48 -4.31 -4.95 16.41
N SER A 49 -5.48 -4.63 16.96
CA SER A 49 -6.72 -5.36 16.68
C SER A 49 -7.26 -5.12 15.28
N ALA A 50 -6.87 -4.02 14.61
CA ALA A 50 -7.25 -3.72 13.24
C ALA A 50 -6.22 -4.24 12.20
N LYS A 51 -4.93 -4.32 12.57
CA LYS A 51 -3.83 -4.66 11.67
C LYS A 51 -4.08 -5.94 10.89
N LEU A 52 -4.58 -7.00 11.54
CA LEU A 52 -4.90 -8.27 10.89
C LEU A 52 -5.93 -8.10 9.75
N TYR A 53 -6.95 -7.27 9.93
CA TYR A 53 -7.96 -7.04 8.91
C TYR A 53 -7.40 -6.24 7.73
N TYR A 54 -6.50 -5.30 8.00
CA TYR A 54 -5.79 -4.56 6.95
C TYR A 54 -4.86 -5.46 6.16
N ASP A 55 -4.03 -6.25 6.83
CA ASP A 55 -3.10 -7.18 6.19
C ASP A 55 -3.86 -8.20 5.33
N ASN A 56 -4.98 -8.74 5.83
CA ASN A 56 -5.83 -9.65 5.06
C ASN A 56 -6.48 -8.98 3.85
N PHE A 57 -6.87 -7.71 3.95
CA PHE A 57 -7.39 -6.95 2.82
C PHE A 57 -6.35 -6.81 1.70
N PHE A 58 -5.10 -6.51 2.01
CA PHE A 58 -4.05 -6.38 0.99
C PHE A 58 -3.70 -7.72 0.31
N LYS A 59 -3.71 -8.82 1.07
CA LYS A 59 -3.38 -10.16 0.55
C LYS A 59 -4.36 -10.69 -0.50
N ILE A 60 -5.59 -10.20 -0.54
CA ILE A 60 -6.62 -10.68 -1.47
C ILE A 60 -6.71 -9.85 -2.74
N LEU A 61 -5.99 -8.72 -2.82
CA LEU A 61 -6.09 -7.80 -3.95
C LEU A 61 -5.65 -8.46 -5.25
N SER A 62 -6.37 -8.16 -6.33
CA SER A 62 -5.99 -8.57 -7.67
C SER A 62 -4.81 -7.74 -8.18
N LYS A 63 -4.21 -8.19 -9.29
CA LYS A 63 -3.15 -7.44 -9.98
C LYS A 63 -3.55 -6.00 -10.31
N ASP A 64 -4.78 -5.78 -10.79
CA ASP A 64 -5.24 -4.42 -11.14
C ASP A 64 -5.52 -3.57 -9.90
N GLN A 65 -6.03 -4.17 -8.82
CA GLN A 65 -6.19 -3.48 -7.54
C GLN A 65 -4.84 -3.11 -6.91
N ILE A 66 -3.80 -3.92 -7.10
CA ILE A 66 -2.44 -3.60 -6.67
C ILE A 66 -1.87 -2.40 -7.44
N LYS A 67 -2.12 -2.30 -8.76
CA LYS A 67 -1.73 -1.09 -9.53
C LYS A 67 -2.40 0.16 -8.97
N ILE A 68 -3.70 0.08 -8.62
CA ILE A 68 -4.43 1.16 -7.96
C ILE A 68 -3.79 1.52 -6.62
N LEU A 69 -3.44 0.53 -5.80
CA LEU A 69 -2.75 0.75 -4.52
C LEU A 69 -1.45 1.51 -4.70
N ILE A 70 -0.60 1.10 -5.65
CA ILE A 70 0.68 1.75 -5.93
C ILE A 70 0.42 3.20 -6.39
N ALA A 71 -0.49 3.44 -7.33
CA ALA A 71 -0.84 4.79 -7.74
C ALA A 71 -1.31 5.69 -6.57
N LEU A 72 -2.10 5.13 -5.63
CA LEU A 72 -2.57 5.84 -4.44
C LEU A 72 -1.49 6.06 -3.37
N LEU A 73 -0.41 5.30 -3.40
CA LEU A 73 0.69 5.45 -2.46
C LEU A 73 1.40 6.79 -2.65
N GLN A 74 1.45 7.31 -3.87
CA GLN A 74 2.00 8.63 -4.19
C GLN A 74 1.41 9.74 -3.31
N ASP A 75 0.07 9.75 -3.13
CA ASP A 75 -0.64 10.75 -2.30
C ASP A 75 -0.16 10.70 -0.83
N ASN A 76 0.17 9.51 -0.32
CA ASN A 76 0.61 9.33 1.07
C ASN A 76 2.06 9.79 1.27
N LEU A 77 2.92 9.54 0.28
CA LEU A 77 4.34 9.87 0.34
C LEU A 77 4.61 11.38 0.34
N GLN A 78 3.71 12.20 -0.20
CA GLN A 78 3.82 13.67 -0.12
C GLN A 78 3.82 14.20 1.33
N SER A 79 3.27 13.42 2.27
CA SER A 79 3.22 13.76 3.70
C SER A 79 4.31 13.11 4.55
N ILE A 80 5.29 12.47 3.90
CA ILE A 80 6.36 11.68 4.51
C ILE A 80 7.70 12.31 4.14
N ASP A 81 8.60 12.42 5.12
CA ASP A 81 10.00 12.77 4.93
C ASP A 81 10.92 11.70 5.55
N GLN A 82 12.24 11.92 5.49
CA GLN A 82 13.25 10.99 6.01
C GLN A 82 13.14 10.68 7.51
N ASN A 83 12.41 11.47 8.30
CA ASN A 83 12.23 11.25 9.74
C ASN A 83 11.00 10.37 10.02
N ASN A 84 10.14 10.11 9.03
CA ASN A 84 8.93 9.30 9.16
C ASN A 84 9.22 7.79 9.09
N THR A 85 10.11 7.32 9.96
CA THR A 85 10.61 5.94 9.96
C THR A 85 9.51 4.90 10.19
N ILE A 86 8.49 5.20 11.01
CA ILE A 86 7.39 4.28 11.30
C ILE A 86 6.47 4.14 10.08
N LYS A 87 6.09 5.26 9.46
CA LYS A 87 5.29 5.20 8.23
C LYS A 87 6.02 4.51 7.10
N ILE A 88 7.32 4.78 6.91
CA ILE A 88 8.14 4.12 5.90
C ILE A 88 8.18 2.61 6.14
N GLN A 89 8.42 2.18 7.38
CA GLN A 89 8.39 0.77 7.74
C GLN A 89 7.01 0.14 7.49
N ASN A 90 5.92 0.81 7.85
CA ASN A 90 4.57 0.32 7.59
C ASN A 90 4.27 0.20 6.09
N ILE A 91 4.75 1.13 5.25
CA ILE A 91 4.60 1.03 3.79
C ILE A 91 5.40 -0.16 3.25
N LYS A 92 6.65 -0.35 3.72
CA LYS A 92 7.47 -1.51 3.35
C LYS A 92 6.74 -2.82 3.65
N GLU A 93 6.17 -2.97 4.84
CA GLU A 93 5.40 -4.18 5.18
C GLU A 93 4.19 -4.39 4.26
N ILE A 94 3.50 -3.33 3.81
CA ILE A 94 2.39 -3.45 2.86
C ILE A 94 2.91 -3.93 1.49
N LEU A 95 4.03 -3.39 1.02
CA LEU A 95 4.66 -3.78 -0.24
C LEU A 95 5.10 -5.26 -0.21
N GLU A 96 5.66 -5.72 0.90
CA GLU A 96 6.01 -7.12 1.12
C GLU A 96 4.77 -8.04 1.13
N LEU A 97 3.65 -7.57 1.67
CA LEU A 97 2.39 -8.33 1.72
C LEU A 97 1.76 -8.56 0.34
N ILE A 98 1.88 -7.60 -0.57
CA ILE A 98 1.27 -7.67 -1.90
C ILE A 98 2.19 -8.30 -2.94
N LYS A 99 3.50 -8.38 -2.67
CA LYS A 99 4.47 -9.02 -3.55
C LYS A 99 4.10 -10.48 -3.79
N SER A 100 4.07 -10.90 -5.06
CA SER A 100 3.71 -12.26 -5.44
C SER A 100 4.19 -12.58 -6.85
N ASP A 101 4.65 -13.80 -7.08
CA ASP A 101 5.08 -14.27 -8.41
C ASP A 101 3.95 -14.19 -9.45
N LEU A 102 2.68 -14.19 -9.01
CA LEU A 102 1.50 -14.10 -9.87
C LEU A 102 1.27 -12.70 -10.47
N LEU A 103 1.99 -11.67 -9.99
CA LEU A 103 1.89 -10.30 -10.52
C LEU A 103 2.60 -10.13 -11.86
N GLY A 104 3.55 -11.01 -12.17
CA GLY A 104 4.47 -10.90 -13.30
C GLY A 104 5.62 -9.94 -13.01
N ASP A 105 6.71 -10.13 -13.76
CA ASP A 105 8.03 -9.56 -13.48
C ASP A 105 8.00 -8.04 -13.31
N ARG A 106 7.41 -7.33 -14.27
CA ARG A 106 7.43 -5.86 -14.29
C ARG A 106 6.72 -5.21 -13.09
N LEU A 107 5.64 -5.80 -12.59
CA LEU A 107 4.96 -5.26 -11.40
C LEU A 107 5.74 -5.58 -10.12
N ASN A 108 6.38 -6.76 -10.06
CA ASN A 108 7.28 -7.10 -8.97
C ASN A 108 8.54 -6.22 -8.95
N GLU A 109 9.08 -5.82 -10.11
CA GLU A 109 10.18 -4.85 -10.21
C GLU A 109 9.80 -3.50 -9.60
N ILE A 110 8.62 -2.97 -9.92
CA ILE A 110 8.10 -1.73 -9.31
C ILE A 110 7.99 -1.87 -7.79
N ILE A 111 7.47 -3.00 -7.30
CA ILE A 111 7.32 -3.24 -5.86
C ILE A 111 8.69 -3.35 -5.18
N ASN A 112 9.64 -4.08 -5.79
CA ASN A 112 10.99 -4.25 -5.26
C ASN A 112 11.72 -2.91 -5.16
N TYR A 113 11.63 -2.08 -6.19
CA TYR A 113 12.23 -0.75 -6.20
C TYR A 113 11.69 0.11 -5.03
N LEU A 114 10.39 0.06 -4.76
CA LEU A 114 9.81 0.78 -3.61
C LEU A 114 10.28 0.21 -2.26
N ILE A 115 10.45 -1.11 -2.15
CA ILE A 115 10.99 -1.74 -0.94
C ILE A 115 12.44 -1.29 -0.72
N GLU A 116 13.27 -1.29 -1.75
CA GLU A 116 14.66 -0.82 -1.70
C GLU A 116 14.72 0.66 -1.27
N CYS A 117 13.89 1.52 -1.88
CA CYS A 117 13.79 2.92 -1.45
C CYS A 117 13.37 3.07 0.02
N ALA A 118 12.55 2.17 0.55
CA ALA A 118 12.15 2.17 1.95
C ALA A 118 13.30 1.74 2.88
N GLU A 119 14.10 0.75 2.47
CA GLU A 119 15.30 0.30 3.18
C GLU A 119 16.38 1.38 3.26
N GLU A 120 16.53 2.14 2.18
CA GLU A 120 17.44 3.28 2.09
C GLU A 120 16.87 4.57 2.72
N ASN A 121 15.64 4.53 3.24
CA ASN A 121 14.95 5.68 3.85
C ASN A 121 14.74 6.88 2.89
N ILE A 122 14.65 6.61 1.57
CA ILE A 122 14.44 7.59 0.51
C ILE A 122 13.08 7.44 -0.19
N LEU A 123 12.20 6.59 0.33
CA LEU A 123 10.88 6.28 -0.25
C LEU A 123 10.04 7.52 -0.59
N HIS A 124 10.13 8.59 0.21
CA HIS A 124 9.44 9.87 -0.03
C HIS A 124 9.82 10.53 -1.38
N THR A 125 10.96 10.17 -1.95
CA THR A 125 11.44 10.68 -3.25
C THR A 125 11.11 9.76 -4.43
N ALA A 126 10.71 8.50 -4.19
CA ALA A 126 10.65 7.46 -5.21
C ALA A 126 9.83 7.87 -6.46
N TYR A 127 8.66 8.48 -6.26
CA TYR A 127 7.77 8.88 -7.37
C TYR A 127 8.32 10.03 -8.22
N ASN A 128 9.33 10.75 -7.73
CA ASN A 128 10.00 11.82 -8.47
C ASN A 128 11.20 11.30 -9.26
N GLN A 129 11.70 10.09 -8.96
CA GLN A 129 12.84 9.52 -9.63
C GLN A 129 12.47 9.09 -11.06
N LYS A 130 13.33 9.42 -12.02
CA LYS A 130 13.11 9.08 -13.43
C LYS A 130 12.98 7.58 -13.63
N GLU A 131 13.85 6.81 -12.98
CA GLU A 131 13.86 5.34 -13.03
C GLU A 131 12.51 4.75 -12.63
N PHE A 132 11.92 5.22 -11.52
CA PHE A 132 10.61 4.77 -11.09
C PHE A 132 9.51 5.09 -12.10
N LYS A 133 9.52 6.30 -12.68
CA LYS A 133 8.56 6.70 -13.72
C LYS A 133 8.69 5.82 -14.97
N ASP A 134 9.92 5.47 -15.35
CA ASP A 134 10.20 4.59 -16.50
C ASP A 134 9.70 3.16 -16.22
N LEU A 135 9.88 2.63 -15.00
CA LEU A 135 9.34 1.33 -14.59
C LEU A 135 7.81 1.30 -14.69
N CYS A 136 7.14 2.35 -14.20
CA CYS A 136 5.68 2.47 -14.18
C CYS A 136 5.07 2.68 -15.58
N ASN A 137 5.83 3.18 -16.55
CA ASN A 137 5.32 3.56 -17.86
C ASN A 137 4.62 2.39 -18.60
N GLY A 138 3.34 2.55 -18.91
CA GLY A 138 2.52 1.50 -19.53
C GLY A 138 2.07 0.37 -18.60
N VAL A 139 2.31 0.50 -17.29
CA VAL A 139 1.89 -0.48 -16.26
C VAL A 139 0.95 0.17 -15.24
N ILE A 140 1.31 1.36 -14.74
CA ILE A 140 0.61 2.09 -13.69
C ILE A 140 0.48 3.56 -14.10
N GLU A 141 -0.72 4.10 -14.00
CA GLU A 141 -0.95 5.54 -14.17
C GLU A 141 -0.63 6.26 -12.85
N ILE A 142 0.56 6.87 -12.81
CA ILE A 142 1.01 7.74 -11.72
C ILE A 142 0.72 9.20 -12.07
N LYS A 143 0.41 10.02 -11.06
CA LYS A 143 0.04 11.44 -11.23
C LYS A 143 1.26 12.34 -11.42
#